data_AF-A0A316AGP5-F1
#
_entry.id   AF-A0A316AGP5-F1
#
_cell.length_a   1.000
_cell.length_b   1.000
_cell.length_c   1.000
_cell.angle_alpha   90.00
_cell.angle_beta   90.00
_cell.angle_gamma   90.00
#
_symmetry.space_group_name_H-M   'P 1'
#
loop_
_entity.id
_entity.type
_entity.pdbx_description
1 polymer ?
#
loop_
_entity_poly.entity_id
_entity_poly.type
_entity_poly.pdbx_seq_one_letter_code
_entity_poly.pdbx_strand_id
1 'polypeptide(L)'
;MTDSPHERAERELGRVLTRLAALGPSRLSRAAEGLSPAELVRPVLQELADAAATVEGRPARVVPVLEDRALGDQLAVLGRDLLVACRGSGDDAPLADAAARLEALRRAL
;
A
#
# COMPACT_ATOMS: atom_id res chain seq x y z
N MET A 1 -15.53 -13.00 -15.29
CA MET A 1 -14.17 -13.50 -14.98
C MET A 1 -13.77 -12.86 -13.67
N THR A 2 -13.45 -13.66 -12.65
CA THR A 2 -12.96 -13.13 -11.37
C THR A 2 -11.52 -12.66 -11.59
N ASP A 3 -11.20 -11.42 -11.24
CA ASP A 3 -9.82 -10.92 -11.32
C ASP A 3 -8.88 -11.80 -10.50
N SER A 4 -7.66 -12.03 -11.01
CA SER A 4 -6.61 -12.64 -10.22
C SER A 4 -6.24 -11.76 -9.02
N PRO A 5 -5.72 -12.33 -7.92
CA PRO A 5 -5.25 -11.55 -6.77
C PRO A 5 -4.20 -10.49 -7.16
N HIS A 6 -3.33 -10.81 -8.13
CA HIS A 6 -2.35 -9.87 -8.69
C HIS A 6 -3.03 -8.68 -9.38
N GLU A 7 -3.97 -8.92 -10.30
CA GLU A 7 -4.72 -7.85 -10.97
C GLU A 7 -5.53 -7.00 -9.99
N ARG A 8 -6.08 -7.63 -8.94
CA ARG A 8 -6.81 -6.92 -7.89
C ARG A 8 -5.89 -6.03 -7.05
N ALA A 9 -4.74 -6.52 -6.62
CA ALA A 9 -3.76 -5.74 -5.88
C ALA A 9 -3.23 -4.57 -6.71
N GLU A 10 -2.86 -4.81 -7.98
CA GLU A 10 -2.35 -3.77 -8.89
C GLU A 10 -3.40 -2.68 -9.14
N ARG A 11 -4.67 -3.05 -9.33
CA ARG A 11 -5.77 -2.11 -9.52
C ARG A 11 -6.05 -1.28 -8.26
N GLU A 12 -6.14 -1.90 -7.08
CA GLU A 12 -6.38 -1.14 -5.86
C GLU A 12 -5.19 -0.23 -5.51
N LEU A 13 -3.96 -0.66 -5.77
CA LEU A 13 -2.77 0.20 -5.66
C LEU A 13 -2.92 1.46 -6.51
N GLY A 14 -3.24 1.31 -7.80
CA GLY A 14 -3.45 2.45 -8.70
C GLY A 14 -4.57 3.40 -8.25
N ARG A 15 -5.66 2.86 -7.69
CA ARG A 15 -6.77 3.66 -7.15
C ARG A 15 -6.38 4.46 -5.91
N VAL A 16 -5.64 3.86 -4.98
CA VAL A 16 -5.13 4.57 -3.80
C VAL A 16 -4.15 5.67 -4.21
N LEU A 17 -3.20 5.38 -5.11
CA LEU A 17 -2.25 6.37 -5.61
C LEU A 17 -2.96 7.57 -6.26
N THR A 18 -3.97 7.31 -7.09
CA THR A 18 -4.78 8.37 -7.71
C THR A 18 -5.50 9.21 -6.65
N ARG A 19 -6.03 8.57 -5.59
CA ARG A 19 -6.73 9.27 -4.51
C ARG A 19 -5.79 10.12 -3.66
N LEU A 20 -4.59 9.62 -3.33
CA LEU A 20 -3.56 10.37 -2.62
C LEU A 20 -3.10 11.60 -3.42
N ALA A 21 -2.89 11.44 -4.72
CA ALA A 21 -2.55 12.55 -5.61
C ALA A 21 -3.64 13.65 -5.63
N ALA A 22 -4.92 13.26 -5.55
CA ALA A 22 -6.05 14.19 -5.58
C ALA A 22 -6.27 14.97 -4.27
N LEU A 23 -5.83 14.44 -3.10
CA LEU A 23 -5.97 15.13 -1.82
C LEU A 23 -5.09 16.39 -1.72
N GLY A 24 -3.90 16.33 -2.30
CA GLY A 24 -2.89 17.38 -2.20
C GLY A 24 -2.26 17.51 -0.80
N PRO A 25 -1.14 18.25 -0.66
CA PRO A 25 -0.30 18.22 0.55
C PRO A 25 -1.04 18.64 1.82
N SER A 26 -1.84 19.71 1.76
CA SER A 26 -2.51 20.26 2.94
C SER A 26 -3.58 19.35 3.52
N ARG A 27 -4.23 18.51 2.70
CA ARG A 27 -5.24 17.56 3.18
C ARG A 27 -4.61 16.28 3.71
N LEU A 28 -3.46 15.87 3.17
CA LEU A 28 -2.75 14.68 3.63
C LEU A 28 -2.38 14.77 5.12
N SER A 29 -1.92 15.96 5.56
CA SER A 29 -1.48 16.19 6.94
C SER A 29 -2.61 16.58 7.90
N ARG A 30 -3.81 16.92 7.39
CA ARG A 30 -4.89 17.45 8.24
C ARG A 30 -5.85 16.33 8.65
N ALA A 31 -5.95 16.10 9.95
CA ALA A 31 -7.07 15.38 10.54
C ALA A 31 -8.33 16.28 10.54
N ALA A 32 -9.40 15.85 9.86
CA ALA A 32 -10.69 16.53 9.94
C ALA A 32 -11.43 16.11 11.22
N GLU A 33 -11.55 14.80 11.45
CA GLU A 33 -11.99 14.17 12.71
C GLU A 33 -11.37 12.75 12.76
N GLY A 34 -10.46 12.48 13.70
CA GLY A 34 -9.73 11.20 13.78
C GLY A 34 -8.31 11.25 13.20
N LEU A 35 -7.86 10.17 12.56
CA LEU A 35 -6.53 10.09 11.95
C LEU A 35 -6.48 10.90 10.65
N SER A 36 -5.35 11.58 10.42
CA SER A 36 -5.03 12.17 9.12
C SER A 36 -4.87 11.09 8.04
N PRO A 37 -5.08 11.42 6.75
CA PRO A 37 -4.74 10.53 5.66
C PRO A 37 -3.31 9.97 5.74
N ALA A 38 -2.34 10.79 6.18
CA ALA A 38 -0.97 10.36 6.38
C ALA A 38 -0.85 9.25 7.44
N GLU A 39 -1.53 9.39 8.57
CA GLU A 39 -1.55 8.39 9.64
C GLU A 39 -2.26 7.09 9.21
N LEU A 40 -3.23 7.16 8.29
CA LEU A 40 -3.88 5.98 7.72
C LEU A 40 -2.98 5.22 6.74
N VAL A 41 -2.15 5.93 5.97
CA VAL A 41 -1.27 5.31 4.94
C VAL A 41 -0.07 4.61 5.58
N ARG A 42 0.54 5.19 6.62
CA ARG A 42 1.82 4.71 7.19
C ARG A 42 1.80 3.24 7.64
N PRO A 43 0.76 2.73 8.33
CA PRO A 43 0.67 1.30 8.66
C PRO A 43 0.66 0.41 7.42
N VAL A 44 -0.09 0.81 6.37
CA VAL A 44 -0.19 0.05 5.12
C VAL A 44 1.17 -0.02 4.40
N LEU A 45 2.00 1.03 4.49
CA LEU A 45 3.37 0.98 3.95
C LEU A 45 4.20 -0.11 4.63
N GLN A 46 4.19 -0.15 5.97
CA GLN A 46 4.93 -1.16 6.73
C GLN A 46 4.45 -2.57 6.39
N GLU A 47 3.14 -2.74 6.33
CA GLU A 47 2.49 -3.99 5.99
C GLU A 47 2.86 -4.54 4.61
N LEU A 48 2.93 -3.68 3.58
CA LEU A 48 3.37 -4.08 2.24
C LEU A 48 4.85 -4.48 2.23
N ALA A 49 5.70 -3.73 2.96
CA ALA A 49 7.12 -4.04 3.08
C ALA A 49 7.36 -5.39 3.79
N ASP A 50 6.63 -5.65 4.86
CA ASP A 50 6.73 -6.91 5.62
C ASP A 50 6.22 -8.11 4.81
N ALA A 51 5.15 -7.92 4.04
CA ALA A 51 4.64 -8.94 3.13
C ALA A 51 5.67 -9.27 2.05
N ALA A 52 6.28 -8.27 1.42
CA ALA A 52 7.32 -8.48 0.41
C ALA A 52 8.54 -9.20 1.02
N ALA A 53 9.01 -8.75 2.19
CA ALA A 53 10.14 -9.38 2.89
C ALA A 53 9.85 -10.85 3.22
N THR A 54 8.63 -11.17 3.65
CA THR A 54 8.19 -12.55 3.94
C THR A 54 8.25 -13.41 2.68
N VAL A 55 7.71 -12.94 1.55
CA VAL A 55 7.73 -13.68 0.28
C VAL A 55 9.15 -13.91 -0.21
N GLU A 56 10.05 -12.94 -0.02
CA GLU A 56 11.45 -13.04 -0.42
C GLU A 56 12.35 -13.80 0.57
N GLY A 57 11.82 -14.25 1.71
CA GLY A 57 12.61 -14.88 2.77
C GLY A 57 13.65 -13.93 3.41
N ARG A 58 13.36 -12.63 3.42
CA ARG A 58 14.23 -11.58 3.99
C ARG A 58 13.71 -11.13 5.37
N PRO A 59 14.59 -10.63 6.24
CA PRO A 59 14.15 -10.05 7.52
C PRO A 59 13.31 -8.79 7.29
N ALA A 60 12.23 -8.64 8.07
CA ALA A 60 11.42 -7.43 8.12
C ALA A 60 12.26 -6.19 8.48
N ARG A 61 11.92 -5.04 7.91
CA ARG A 61 12.61 -3.76 8.13
C ARG A 61 11.58 -2.66 8.35
N VAL A 62 11.90 -1.75 9.27
CA VAL A 62 11.07 -0.56 9.51
C VAL A 62 11.13 0.34 8.28
N VAL A 63 9.96 0.69 7.75
CA VAL A 63 9.83 1.67 6.68
C VAL A 63 10.17 3.06 7.23
N PRO A 64 11.12 3.80 6.63
CA PRO A 64 11.47 5.14 7.08
C PRO A 64 10.25 6.08 7.08
N VAL A 65 10.12 6.85 8.16
CA VAL A 65 9.11 7.91 8.26
C VAL A 65 9.60 9.13 7.47
N LEU A 66 9.07 9.30 6.26
CA LEU A 66 9.32 10.47 5.42
C LEU A 66 8.21 11.52 5.56
N GLU A 67 8.46 12.71 5.02
CA GLU A 67 7.47 13.78 4.85
C GLU A 67 6.21 13.29 4.11
N ASP A 68 5.04 13.83 4.45
CA ASP A 68 3.74 13.35 3.93
C ASP A 68 3.65 13.38 2.39
N ARG A 69 4.36 14.30 1.75
CA ARG A 69 4.44 14.38 0.28
C ARG A 69 5.06 13.13 -0.37
N ALA A 70 5.85 12.35 0.36
CA ALA A 70 6.50 11.14 -0.14
C ALA A 70 5.61 9.89 -0.01
N LEU A 71 4.46 9.96 0.66
CA LEU A 71 3.62 8.79 0.93
C LEU A 71 3.12 8.09 -0.34
N GLY A 72 2.78 8.85 -1.38
CA GLY A 72 2.40 8.30 -2.68
C GLY A 72 3.55 7.51 -3.33
N ASP A 73 4.76 8.06 -3.29
CA ASP A 73 5.95 7.42 -3.86
C ASP A 73 6.34 6.17 -3.05
N GLN A 74 6.30 6.25 -1.72
CA GLN A 74 6.55 5.08 -0.85
C GLN A 74 5.54 3.97 -1.12
N LEU A 75 4.25 4.31 -1.28
CA LEU A 75 3.21 3.33 -1.58
C LEU A 75 3.43 2.68 -2.95
N ALA A 76 3.80 3.47 -3.96
CA ALA A 76 4.07 2.96 -5.30
C ALA A 76 5.26 1.98 -5.31
N VAL A 77 6.35 2.31 -4.62
CA VAL A 77 7.54 1.45 -4.52
C VAL A 77 7.19 0.17 -3.78
N LEU A 78 6.66 0.25 -2.57
CA LEU A 78 6.41 -0.94 -1.73
C LEU A 78 5.31 -1.84 -2.31
N GLY A 79 4.27 -1.24 -2.90
CA GLY A 79 3.26 -1.99 -3.63
C GLY A 79 3.84 -2.72 -4.85
N ARG A 80 4.76 -2.09 -5.59
CA ARG A 80 5.44 -2.73 -6.72
C ARG A 80 6.39 -3.83 -6.28
N ASP A 81 7.12 -3.63 -5.18
CA ASP A 81 8.03 -4.63 -4.62
C ASP A 81 7.26 -5.90 -4.24
N LEU A 82 6.10 -5.76 -3.59
CA LEU A 82 5.24 -6.91 -3.29
C LEU A 82 4.73 -7.61 -4.57
N LEU A 83 4.25 -6.84 -5.56
CA LEU A 83 3.79 -7.39 -6.84
C LEU A 83 4.91 -8.16 -7.56
N VAL A 84 6.16 -7.71 -7.46
CA VAL A 84 7.32 -8.39 -8.04
C VAL A 84 7.71 -9.62 -7.23
N ALA A 85 7.75 -9.52 -5.89
CA ALA A 85 8.10 -10.62 -4.99
C ALA A 85 7.18 -11.84 -5.20
N CYS A 86 5.88 -11.60 -5.41
CA CYS A 86 4.91 -12.67 -5.62
C CYS A 86 4.91 -13.26 -7.05
N ARG A 87 5.70 -12.73 -8.00
CA ARG A 87 5.76 -13.31 -9.35
C ARG A 87 6.42 -14.68 -9.30
N GLY A 88 5.63 -15.71 -9.55
CA GLY A 88 6.11 -17.09 -9.60
C GLY A 88 6.35 -17.72 -8.23
N SER A 89 5.89 -17.10 -7.14
CA SER A 89 5.88 -17.70 -5.80
C SER A 89 4.95 -18.92 -5.72
N GLY A 90 3.92 -18.96 -6.57
CA GLY A 90 2.85 -19.97 -6.51
C GLY A 90 1.86 -19.76 -5.35
N ASP A 91 2.06 -18.72 -4.54
CA ASP A 91 1.18 -18.30 -3.45
C ASP A 91 0.73 -16.86 -3.65
N ASP A 92 -0.57 -16.70 -3.87
CA ASP A 92 -1.24 -15.43 -4.08
C ASP A 92 -1.85 -14.83 -2.79
N ALA A 93 -1.79 -15.54 -1.65
CA ALA A 93 -2.37 -15.06 -0.40
C ALA A 93 -1.86 -13.67 0.03
N PRO A 94 -0.56 -13.34 -0.09
CA PRO A 94 -0.06 -11.99 0.21
C PRO A 94 -0.68 -10.90 -0.68
N LEU A 95 -0.95 -11.22 -1.95
CA LEU A 95 -1.58 -10.28 -2.89
C LEU A 95 -3.06 -10.08 -2.59
N ALA A 96 -3.76 -11.14 -2.19
CA ALA A 96 -5.17 -11.04 -1.79
C ALA A 96 -5.34 -10.18 -0.53
N ASP A 97 -4.46 -10.34 0.46
CA ASP A 97 -4.45 -9.54 1.68
C ASP A 97 -4.08 -8.08 1.41
N ALA A 98 -3.04 -7.83 0.60
CA ALA A 98 -2.67 -6.49 0.17
C ALA A 98 -3.81 -5.78 -0.59
N ALA A 99 -4.51 -6.49 -1.48
CA ALA A 99 -5.68 -5.93 -2.16
C ALA A 99 -6.79 -5.51 -1.19
N ALA A 100 -7.07 -6.33 -0.16
CA ALA A 100 -8.06 -6.01 0.86
C ALA A 100 -7.67 -4.79 1.70
N ARG A 101 -6.39 -4.68 2.08
CA ARG A 101 -5.84 -3.54 2.84
C ARG A 101 -5.85 -2.26 2.03
N LEU A 102 -5.46 -2.30 0.76
CA LEU A 102 -5.52 -1.17 -0.16
C LEU A 102 -6.97 -0.70 -0.40
N GLU A 103 -7.90 -1.64 -0.53
CA GLU A 103 -9.34 -1.33 -0.64
C GLU A 103 -9.88 -0.67 0.64
N ALA A 104 -9.50 -1.17 1.81
CA ALA A 104 -9.87 -0.59 3.10
C ALA A 104 -9.29 0.83 3.27
N LEU A 105 -8.01 1.02 2.95
CA LEU A 105 -7.35 2.32 2.95
C LEU A 105 -8.07 3.30 2.01
N ARG A 106 -8.37 2.88 0.78
CA ARG A 106 -9.10 3.71 -0.18
C ARG A 106 -10.47 4.17 0.32
N ARG A 107 -11.18 3.34 1.08
CA ARG A 107 -12.47 3.68 1.68
C ARG A 107 -12.33 4.67 2.85
N ALA A 108 -11.19 4.68 3.53
CA ALA A 108 -10.90 5.55 4.67
C ALA A 108 -10.34 6.92 4.24
N LEU A 109 -9.68 7.00 3.08
CA LEU A 109 -9.23 8.23 2.43
C LEU A 109 -10.39 8.97 1.74
#